data_AF-A0AA39IX46-F1
#
_entry.id   AF-A0AA39IX46-F1
#
_cell.length_a   1.000
_cell.length_b   1.000
_cell.length_c   1.000
_cell.angle_alpha   90.00
_cell.angle_beta   90.00
_cell.angle_gamma   90.00
#
_symmetry.space_group_name_H-M   'P 1'
#
loop_
_entity.id
_entity.type
_entity.pdbx_description
1 polymer ?
#
loop_
_entity_poly.entity_id
_entity_poly.type
_entity_poly.pdbx_seq_one_letter_code
_entity_poly.pdbx_strand_id
1 'polypeptide(L)'
;MNGREWWDRYRSDVHGVGQGRDHYPKMRLKYAGLPEVTLSAFTETGKPEFSISVLKQRNYTGGDPIITSSLADTPCIYLGVEGLLEKLNTILGTSYTLEIRSLCSLLEAYILKDYDFDKLQSREAWDRQMRQDVLVNNKIISRLLPPRRVWDLYSNRVVPWWVARQYPSAISHAWMEKEDRMDVQTPINGYEWPVPMPKDANLDLIRIEMLNLGAECPGQRDDLHLDEWKLDVPTIGRVYRMAHGRLVCYFSGLGRPLSMKVGDFESDTCWFRRAWTLQEIQHRMIIGGDTGGDRIMEKEMRMRIENQLSWLRENKSVGGLGMPVFIALSEMQKRVATNPVDRVAGLSYLLWTDELPTYHATQSQEEAWTALVNEMNITYRGHMFFLYPKTGNGSKCWRPSWKQAMTEALPPPHLTRGWVGFVLRTKEN
;
A
#
# COMPACT_ATOMS: atom_id res chain seq x y z
N MET A 1 12.37 -0.26 -24.65
CA MET A 1 12.71 0.72 -23.62
C MET A 1 13.45 0.02 -22.50
N ASN A 2 14.50 0.61 -21.93
CA ASN A 2 15.17 0.11 -20.72
C ASN A 2 14.72 0.89 -19.46
N GLY A 3 15.01 0.38 -18.26
CA GLY A 3 14.56 0.98 -17.01
C GLY A 3 15.00 2.44 -16.79
N ARG A 4 16.18 2.83 -17.33
CA ARG A 4 16.67 4.22 -17.25
C ARG A 4 15.89 5.14 -18.18
N GLU A 5 15.62 4.72 -19.41
CA GLU A 5 14.78 5.47 -20.36
C GLU A 5 13.37 5.66 -19.81
N TRP A 6 12.79 4.61 -19.21
CA TRP A 6 11.51 4.68 -18.53
C TRP A 6 11.54 5.70 -17.39
N TRP A 7 12.58 5.63 -16.57
CA TRP A 7 12.78 6.58 -15.48
C TRP A 7 12.84 8.02 -15.95
N ASP A 8 13.69 8.30 -16.94
CA ASP A 8 13.89 9.66 -17.43
C ASP A 8 12.60 10.22 -18.06
N ARG A 9 11.78 9.36 -18.67
CA ARG A 9 10.48 9.72 -19.25
C ARG A 9 9.40 10.00 -18.19
N TYR A 10 9.35 9.22 -17.11
CA TYR A 10 8.21 9.22 -16.18
C TYR A 10 8.52 9.70 -14.75
N ARG A 11 9.76 10.08 -14.43
CA ARG A 11 10.19 10.47 -13.08
C ARG A 11 9.31 11.54 -12.41
N SER A 12 8.73 12.46 -13.17
CA SER A 12 7.80 13.49 -12.67
C SER A 12 6.50 12.91 -12.10
N ASP A 13 6.03 11.80 -12.64
CA ASP A 13 4.77 11.15 -12.29
C ASP A 13 4.98 10.06 -11.23
N VAL A 14 6.18 9.49 -11.20
CA VAL A 14 6.57 8.40 -10.31
C VAL A 14 7.09 8.86 -8.96
N HIS A 15 7.77 10.01 -8.91
CA HIS A 15 8.29 10.56 -7.65
C HIS A 15 7.33 11.49 -6.93
N GLY A 16 6.13 11.73 -7.46
CA GLY A 16 5.34 12.89 -7.07
C GLY A 16 6.19 14.13 -7.35
N VAL A 17 5.90 14.84 -8.44
CA VAL A 17 6.56 16.10 -8.85
C VAL A 17 7.25 16.78 -7.66
N GLY A 18 8.54 17.11 -7.79
CA GLY A 18 9.39 17.76 -6.77
C GLY A 18 8.86 19.06 -6.14
N GLN A 19 7.57 19.33 -6.25
CA GLN A 19 6.73 20.24 -5.46
C GLN A 19 6.24 19.62 -4.13
N GLY A 20 6.51 18.35 -3.82
CA GLY A 20 6.03 17.69 -2.59
C GLY A 20 6.49 18.29 -1.26
N ARG A 21 7.62 19.02 -1.22
CA ARG A 21 8.02 19.74 0.01
C ARG A 21 7.28 21.06 0.23
N ASP A 22 6.85 21.73 -0.83
CA ASP A 22 6.25 23.07 -0.74
C ASP A 22 4.74 23.09 -0.99
N HIS A 23 4.20 22.14 -1.76
CA HIS A 23 2.76 22.07 -2.04
C HIS A 23 1.97 21.68 -0.79
N TYR A 24 2.48 20.73 -0.01
CA TYR A 24 1.78 20.21 1.16
C TYR A 24 1.67 21.24 2.29
N PRO A 25 2.75 21.98 2.66
CA PRO A 25 2.62 23.12 3.57
C PRO A 25 1.68 24.20 3.02
N LYS A 26 1.74 24.51 1.71
CA LYS A 26 0.83 25.51 1.09
C LYS A 26 -0.63 25.07 1.12
N MET A 27 -0.91 23.79 0.92
CA MET A 27 -2.26 23.22 0.99
C MET A 27 -2.78 23.24 2.43
N ARG A 28 -1.97 22.79 3.39
CA ARG A 28 -2.32 22.88 4.82
C ARG A 28 -2.51 24.31 5.30
N LEU A 29 -1.73 25.26 4.80
CA LEU A 29 -1.93 26.68 5.09
C LEU A 29 -3.26 27.20 4.54
N LYS A 30 -3.70 26.70 3.38
CA LYS A 30 -5.05 27.02 2.86
C LYS A 30 -6.14 26.41 3.71
N TYR A 31 -5.95 25.17 4.18
CA TYR A 31 -6.93 24.46 5.01
C TYR A 31 -7.01 24.98 6.44
N ALA A 32 -5.91 25.55 6.97
CA ALA A 32 -5.91 26.15 8.30
C ALA A 32 -6.91 27.31 8.47
N GLY A 33 -7.37 27.92 7.37
CA GLY A 33 -8.40 28.97 7.39
C GLY A 33 -9.83 28.46 7.16
N LEU A 34 -10.02 27.17 6.94
CA LEU A 34 -11.34 26.58 6.69
C LEU A 34 -12.07 26.30 8.01
N PRO A 35 -13.42 26.26 7.99
CA PRO A 35 -14.19 25.87 9.17
C PRO A 35 -13.87 24.44 9.59
N GLU A 36 -13.91 24.18 10.90
CA GLU A 36 -13.78 22.82 11.42
C GLU A 36 -14.98 21.96 10.99
N VAL A 37 -14.68 20.74 10.56
CA VAL A 37 -15.67 19.72 10.22
C VAL A 37 -15.52 18.56 11.20
N THR A 38 -16.66 18.04 11.66
CA THR A 38 -16.72 16.83 12.47
C THR A 38 -17.33 15.68 11.69
N LEU A 39 -16.59 14.57 11.56
CA LEU A 39 -17.15 13.28 11.18
C LEU A 39 -17.28 12.42 12.43
N SER A 40 -18.45 11.82 12.65
CA SER A 40 -18.68 10.93 13.80
C SER A 40 -19.16 9.56 13.37
N ALA A 41 -18.88 8.55 14.19
CA ALA A 41 -19.40 7.20 14.01
C ALA A 41 -20.93 7.18 13.95
N PHE A 42 -21.61 8.10 14.65
CA PHE A 42 -23.06 8.20 14.62
C PHE A 42 -23.56 8.71 13.27
N THR A 43 -22.98 9.78 12.74
CA THR A 43 -23.37 10.31 11.42
C THR A 43 -23.07 9.33 10.30
N GLU A 44 -21.93 8.61 10.38
CA GLU A 44 -21.47 7.72 9.32
C GLU A 44 -22.11 6.32 9.37
N THR A 45 -22.43 5.81 10.57
CA THR A 45 -22.87 4.41 10.73
C THR A 45 -24.14 4.23 11.55
N GLY A 46 -24.69 5.32 12.12
CA GLY A 46 -25.81 5.28 13.07
C GLY A 46 -25.45 4.73 14.45
N LYS A 47 -24.22 4.28 14.67
CA LYS A 47 -23.77 3.72 15.96
C LYS A 47 -23.33 4.84 16.90
N PRO A 48 -23.75 4.83 18.17
CA PRO A 48 -23.30 5.83 19.12
C PRO A 48 -21.81 5.67 19.42
N GLU A 49 -21.09 6.79 19.55
CA GLU A 49 -19.63 6.81 19.70
C GLU A 49 -19.12 5.98 20.88
N PHE A 50 -19.85 5.96 22.01
CA PHE A 50 -19.48 5.17 23.19
C PHE A 50 -19.50 3.66 22.95
N SER A 51 -20.21 3.18 21.92
CA SER A 51 -20.24 1.77 21.53
C SER A 51 -19.03 1.36 20.69
N ILE A 52 -18.27 2.32 20.17
CA ILE A 52 -17.06 2.07 19.37
C ILE A 52 -15.87 1.90 20.31
N SER A 53 -15.25 0.72 20.28
CA SER A 53 -14.12 0.37 21.15
C SER A 53 -12.82 1.07 20.76
N VAL A 54 -12.57 1.27 19.47
CA VAL A 54 -11.37 1.96 18.98
C VAL A 54 -11.58 3.47 19.12
N LEU A 55 -10.78 4.13 19.95
CA LEU A 55 -11.02 5.53 20.32
C LEU A 55 -10.97 6.47 19.11
N LYS A 56 -10.00 6.24 18.22
CA LYS A 56 -9.83 7.04 16.99
C LYS A 56 -10.86 6.78 15.91
N GLN A 57 -11.74 5.79 16.07
CA GLN A 57 -12.86 5.54 15.15
C GLN A 57 -14.14 6.28 15.57
N ARG A 58 -14.17 6.91 16.76
CA ARG A 58 -15.39 7.52 17.32
C ARG A 58 -15.81 8.78 16.58
N ASN A 59 -14.88 9.71 16.44
CA ASN A 59 -15.08 10.94 15.70
C ASN A 59 -13.73 11.52 15.27
N TYR A 60 -13.76 12.36 14.26
CA TYR A 60 -12.68 13.21 13.81
C TYR A 60 -13.20 14.64 13.79
N THR A 61 -12.41 15.59 14.29
CA THR A 61 -12.67 17.03 14.16
C THR A 61 -11.41 17.72 13.67
N GLY A 62 -11.51 18.50 12.60
CA GLY A 62 -10.39 19.25 12.04
C GLY A 62 -10.81 20.19 10.91
N GLY A 63 -9.90 21.09 10.51
CA GLY A 63 -10.13 22.07 9.44
C GLY A 63 -9.90 21.54 8.02
N ASP A 64 -9.72 20.24 7.84
CA ASP A 64 -9.58 19.65 6.51
C ASP A 64 -10.97 19.60 5.81
N PRO A 65 -11.06 19.86 4.49
CA PRO A 65 -12.33 19.96 3.75
C PRO A 65 -12.94 18.58 3.45
N ILE A 66 -13.33 17.87 4.51
CA ILE A 66 -13.81 16.50 4.46
C ILE A 66 -15.33 16.49 4.31
N ILE A 67 -15.86 15.58 3.48
CA ILE A 67 -17.31 15.39 3.30
C ILE A 67 -17.81 14.11 3.99
N THR A 68 -19.07 14.07 4.40
CA THR A 68 -19.69 12.85 4.94
C THR A 68 -19.81 11.78 3.86
N SER A 69 -19.87 10.50 4.23
CA SER A 69 -20.06 9.44 3.23
C SER A 69 -21.40 9.58 2.50
N SER A 70 -22.44 10.01 3.20
CA SER A 70 -23.74 10.32 2.58
C SER A 70 -23.68 11.41 1.50
N LEU A 71 -22.85 12.45 1.69
CA LEU A 71 -22.66 13.50 0.70
C LEU A 71 -21.80 13.00 -0.46
N ALA A 72 -20.75 12.22 -0.19
CA ALA A 72 -19.95 11.58 -1.23
C ALA A 72 -20.81 10.70 -2.14
N ASP A 73 -21.77 9.98 -1.54
CA ASP A 73 -22.69 9.05 -2.21
C ASP A 73 -23.85 9.73 -2.94
N THR A 74 -23.94 11.07 -2.88
CA THR A 74 -24.95 11.84 -3.60
C THR A 74 -24.39 12.31 -4.96
N PRO A 75 -24.87 11.79 -6.10
CA PRO A 75 -24.46 12.28 -7.41
C PRO A 75 -24.76 13.77 -7.58
N CYS A 76 -23.82 14.52 -8.18
CA CYS A 76 -23.95 15.97 -8.37
C CYS A 76 -25.23 16.38 -9.11
N ILE A 77 -25.76 15.53 -10.00
CA ILE A 77 -27.02 15.79 -10.71
C ILE A 77 -28.22 15.99 -9.79
N TYR A 78 -28.24 15.34 -8.62
CA TYR A 78 -29.32 15.51 -7.65
C TYR A 78 -29.17 16.78 -6.79
N LEU A 79 -27.96 17.34 -6.72
CA LEU A 79 -27.72 18.61 -6.04
C LEU A 79 -28.10 19.81 -6.92
N GLY A 80 -28.05 19.65 -8.24
CA GLY A 80 -28.17 20.75 -9.19
C GLY A 80 -27.03 21.76 -9.05
N VAL A 81 -27.02 22.78 -9.91
CA VAL A 81 -25.95 23.80 -9.94
C VAL A 81 -25.89 24.60 -8.64
N GLU A 82 -27.07 25.02 -8.16
CA GLU A 82 -27.20 25.82 -6.94
C GLU A 82 -26.78 25.04 -5.70
N GLY A 83 -27.31 23.82 -5.52
CA GLY A 83 -26.95 22.98 -4.38
C GLY A 83 -25.48 22.56 -4.40
N LEU A 84 -24.91 22.28 -5.57
CA LEU A 84 -23.48 21.99 -5.70
C LEU A 84 -22.61 23.19 -5.30
N LEU A 85 -22.96 24.39 -5.75
CA LEU A 85 -22.25 25.61 -5.38
C LEU A 85 -22.35 25.88 -3.87
N GLU A 86 -23.53 25.68 -3.28
CA GLU A 86 -23.73 25.81 -1.83
C GLU A 86 -22.82 24.85 -1.04
N LYS A 87 -22.72 23.58 -1.45
CA LYS A 87 -21.81 22.62 -0.82
C LYS A 87 -20.36 23.03 -0.96
N LEU A 88 -19.92 23.44 -2.16
CA LEU A 88 -18.55 23.90 -2.40
C LEU A 88 -18.21 25.13 -1.56
N ASN A 89 -19.11 26.11 -1.49
CA ASN A 89 -18.96 27.30 -0.66
C ASN A 89 -18.81 26.94 0.82
N THR A 90 -19.66 26.03 1.30
CA THR A 90 -19.61 25.54 2.67
C THR A 90 -18.27 24.86 2.99
N ILE A 91 -17.83 23.95 2.12
CA ILE A 91 -16.61 23.14 2.32
C ILE A 91 -15.34 24.00 2.22
N LEU A 92 -15.31 24.94 1.27
CA LEU A 92 -14.13 25.75 0.97
C LEU A 92 -14.12 27.11 1.67
N GLY A 93 -15.13 27.40 2.50
CA GLY A 93 -15.27 28.70 3.17
C GLY A 93 -15.38 29.87 2.20
N THR A 94 -16.02 29.65 1.03
CA THR A 94 -16.20 30.67 -0.01
C THR A 94 -17.64 31.16 -0.07
N SER A 95 -17.87 32.27 -0.78
CA SER A 95 -19.19 32.91 -0.94
C SER A 95 -19.50 33.22 -2.40
N TYR A 96 -19.08 32.34 -3.31
CA TYR A 96 -19.33 32.51 -4.73
C TYR A 96 -20.83 32.46 -5.04
N THR A 97 -21.26 33.25 -6.02
CA THR A 97 -22.66 33.32 -6.46
C THR A 97 -22.78 32.87 -7.90
N LEU A 98 -24.01 32.53 -8.30
CA LEU A 98 -24.35 32.16 -9.67
C LEU A 98 -24.34 33.35 -10.66
N GLU A 99 -24.02 34.56 -10.18
CA GLU A 99 -23.81 35.73 -11.04
C GLU A 99 -22.53 35.58 -11.88
N ILE A 100 -21.57 34.79 -11.39
CA ILE A 100 -20.35 34.45 -12.12
C ILE A 100 -20.70 33.43 -13.21
N ARG A 101 -21.10 33.90 -14.38
CA ARG A 101 -21.53 33.06 -15.50
C ARG A 101 -20.54 31.96 -15.88
N SER A 102 -19.24 32.21 -15.77
CA SER A 102 -18.19 31.21 -16.04
C SER A 102 -18.22 30.06 -15.03
N LEU A 103 -18.53 30.34 -13.76
CA LEU A 103 -18.68 29.32 -12.72
C LEU A 103 -19.96 28.51 -12.92
N CYS A 104 -21.09 29.16 -13.22
CA CYS A 104 -22.34 28.46 -13.55
C CYS A 104 -22.17 27.50 -14.72
N SER A 105 -21.61 28.01 -15.83
CA SER A 105 -21.37 27.20 -17.03
C SER A 105 -20.45 26.01 -16.73
N LEU A 106 -19.47 26.19 -15.84
CA LEU A 106 -18.58 25.13 -15.40
C LEU A 106 -19.32 24.07 -14.59
N LEU A 107 -20.12 24.47 -13.58
CA LEU A 107 -20.90 23.55 -12.75
C LEU A 107 -21.98 22.81 -13.56
N GLU A 108 -22.64 23.48 -14.50
CA GLU A 108 -23.57 22.86 -15.45
C GLU A 108 -22.88 21.81 -16.31
N ALA A 109 -21.70 22.14 -16.86
CA ALA A 109 -20.92 21.20 -17.64
C ALA A 109 -20.52 19.97 -16.81
N TYR A 110 -20.12 20.17 -15.55
CA TYR A 110 -19.81 19.07 -14.62
C TYR A 110 -21.01 18.15 -14.36
N ILE A 111 -22.18 18.73 -14.11
CA ILE A 111 -23.39 17.97 -13.81
C ILE A 111 -23.86 17.19 -15.05
N LEU A 112 -23.85 17.81 -16.23
CA LEU A 112 -24.41 17.22 -17.45
C LEU A 112 -23.53 16.16 -18.08
N LYS A 113 -22.22 16.33 -17.97
CA LYS A 113 -21.29 15.53 -18.75
C LYS A 113 -20.70 14.35 -17.98
N ASP A 114 -20.77 14.30 -16.65
CA ASP A 114 -20.00 13.32 -15.87
C ASP A 114 -18.51 13.30 -16.32
N TYR A 115 -17.98 14.46 -16.74
CA TYR A 115 -16.70 14.57 -17.45
C TYR A 115 -15.62 15.23 -16.61
N ASP A 116 -14.49 14.53 -16.62
CA ASP A 116 -13.14 14.95 -16.31
C ASP A 116 -12.60 15.98 -17.32
N PHE A 117 -11.99 17.06 -16.83
CA PHE A 117 -11.31 18.09 -17.64
C PHE A 117 -10.37 17.52 -18.72
N ASP A 118 -10.15 18.20 -19.85
CA ASP A 118 -9.20 17.81 -20.91
C ASP A 118 -7.78 17.45 -20.39
N LYS A 119 -7.37 18.12 -19.30
CA LYS A 119 -6.12 17.85 -18.59
C LYS A 119 -6.08 16.49 -17.89
N LEU A 120 -7.22 15.96 -17.47
CA LEU A 120 -7.39 14.66 -16.82
C LEU A 120 -7.36 13.54 -17.86
N GLN A 121 -8.03 13.67 -19.01
CA GLN A 121 -7.91 12.69 -20.10
C GLN A 121 -6.47 12.50 -20.57
N SER A 122 -5.73 13.61 -20.72
CA SER A 122 -4.30 13.56 -21.09
C SER A 122 -3.46 12.82 -20.04
N ARG A 123 -3.79 12.98 -18.75
CA ARG A 123 -3.10 12.31 -17.64
C ARG A 123 -3.43 10.84 -17.56
N GLU A 124 -4.69 10.47 -17.78
CA GLU A 124 -5.11 9.09 -17.84
C GLU A 124 -4.39 8.36 -18.98
N ALA A 125 -4.39 8.93 -20.18
CA ALA A 125 -3.65 8.38 -21.32
C ALA A 125 -2.15 8.25 -21.02
N TRP A 126 -1.56 9.22 -20.31
CA TRP A 126 -0.17 9.19 -19.90
C TRP A 126 0.13 8.09 -18.87
N ASP A 127 -0.73 7.86 -17.87
CA ASP A 127 -0.58 6.77 -16.90
C ASP A 127 -0.74 5.40 -17.57
N ARG A 128 -1.71 5.27 -18.50
CA ARG A 128 -1.86 4.07 -19.33
C ARG A 128 -0.59 3.77 -20.13
N GLN A 129 0.00 4.78 -20.79
CA GLN A 129 1.26 4.63 -21.53
C GLN A 129 2.42 4.24 -20.60
N MET A 130 2.53 4.88 -19.43
CA MET A 130 3.57 4.58 -18.44
C MET A 130 3.52 3.10 -18.00
N ARG A 131 2.31 2.56 -17.74
CA ARG A 131 2.10 1.17 -17.34
C ARG A 131 2.30 0.18 -18.49
N GLN A 132 2.12 0.59 -19.74
CA GLN A 132 2.48 -0.22 -20.90
C GLN A 132 4.00 -0.25 -21.12
N ASP A 133 4.65 0.91 -21.09
CA ASP A 133 6.09 1.08 -21.33
C ASP A 133 6.96 0.37 -20.27
N VAL A 134 6.43 0.17 -19.06
CA VAL A 134 7.17 -0.52 -17.98
C VAL A 134 7.25 -2.05 -18.19
N LEU A 135 6.41 -2.62 -19.06
CA LEU A 135 6.36 -4.04 -19.34
C LEU A 135 7.11 -4.36 -20.64
N VAL A 136 8.29 -4.98 -20.54
CA VAL A 136 9.13 -5.34 -21.69
C VAL A 136 9.58 -6.79 -21.57
N ASN A 137 9.37 -7.61 -22.61
CA ASN A 137 9.79 -9.02 -22.67
C ASN A 137 9.39 -9.83 -21.41
N ASN A 138 8.16 -9.63 -20.93
CA ASN A 138 7.64 -10.25 -19.72
C ASN A 138 8.43 -9.91 -18.44
N LYS A 139 9.00 -8.70 -18.38
CA LYS A 139 9.63 -8.12 -17.20
C LYS A 139 9.08 -6.73 -16.92
N ILE A 140 9.11 -6.34 -15.66
CA ILE A 140 8.80 -4.98 -15.21
C ILE A 140 10.12 -4.26 -15.04
N ILE A 141 10.45 -3.37 -15.97
CA ILE A 141 11.77 -2.72 -16.05
C ILE A 141 11.99 -1.65 -14.97
N SER A 142 11.00 -1.39 -14.11
CA SER A 142 11.06 -0.43 -13.01
C SER A 142 10.14 -0.81 -11.86
N ARG A 143 10.73 -1.03 -10.67
CA ARG A 143 10.01 -1.21 -9.40
C ARG A 143 9.39 0.07 -8.83
N LEU A 144 9.54 1.20 -9.51
CA LEU A 144 9.12 2.50 -8.98
C LEU A 144 7.68 2.83 -9.36
N LEU A 145 7.04 2.00 -10.19
CA LEU A 145 5.67 2.20 -10.64
C LEU A 145 4.71 2.48 -9.47
N PRO A 146 4.01 3.63 -9.46
CA PRO A 146 3.10 3.99 -8.39
C PRO A 146 1.87 3.07 -8.34
N PRO A 147 1.12 3.06 -7.21
CA PRO A 147 -0.17 2.38 -7.15
C PRO A 147 -1.07 2.80 -8.31
N ARG A 148 -2.04 1.96 -8.66
CA ARG A 148 -3.03 2.28 -9.68
C ARG A 148 -4.10 3.21 -9.15
N ARG A 149 -4.56 2.93 -7.92
CA ARG A 149 -5.62 3.65 -7.24
C ARG A 149 -5.23 3.90 -5.78
N VAL A 150 -5.77 4.95 -5.21
CA VAL A 150 -5.65 5.30 -3.79
C VAL A 150 -7.04 5.66 -3.27
N TRP A 151 -7.33 5.33 -2.03
CA TRP A 151 -8.54 5.81 -1.38
C TRP A 151 -8.29 7.24 -0.92
N ASP A 152 -9.02 8.22 -1.43
CA ASP A 152 -9.05 9.58 -0.93
C ASP A 152 -10.03 9.68 0.25
N LEU A 153 -9.50 9.94 1.45
CA LEU A 153 -10.29 10.01 2.67
C LEU A 153 -11.11 11.29 2.76
N TYR A 154 -10.76 12.35 2.02
CA TYR A 154 -11.52 13.60 2.08
C TYR A 154 -12.83 13.47 1.32
N SER A 155 -12.80 12.90 0.11
CA SER A 155 -14.01 12.61 -0.70
C SER A 155 -14.66 11.25 -0.42
N ASN A 156 -14.01 10.37 0.35
CA ASN A 156 -14.41 8.96 0.52
C ASN A 156 -14.52 8.19 -0.81
N ARG A 157 -13.53 8.35 -1.69
CA ARG A 157 -13.52 7.70 -3.01
C ARG A 157 -12.18 7.07 -3.34
N VAL A 158 -12.22 5.90 -3.96
CA VAL A 158 -11.05 5.33 -4.62
C VAL A 158 -10.84 6.08 -5.93
N VAL A 159 -9.73 6.81 -6.00
CA VAL A 159 -9.35 7.61 -7.16
C VAL A 159 -8.09 7.05 -7.82
N PRO A 160 -7.94 7.17 -9.14
CA PRO A 160 -6.69 6.79 -9.81
C PRO A 160 -5.49 7.60 -9.34
N TRP A 161 -4.30 7.00 -9.37
CA TRP A 161 -3.04 7.68 -9.02
C TRP A 161 -2.80 8.95 -9.82
N TRP A 162 -3.16 8.97 -11.10
CA TRP A 162 -2.95 10.13 -11.96
C TRP A 162 -3.84 11.32 -11.59
N VAL A 163 -4.91 11.10 -10.82
CA VAL A 163 -5.71 12.15 -10.15
C VAL A 163 -5.01 12.61 -8.89
N ALA A 164 -4.74 11.67 -7.96
CA ALA A 164 -4.22 12.00 -6.63
C ALA A 164 -2.78 12.54 -6.66
N ARG A 165 -1.86 11.81 -7.31
CA ARG A 165 -0.41 12.11 -7.44
C ARG A 165 0.29 12.49 -6.14
N GLN A 166 -0.23 12.02 -5.02
CA GLN A 166 0.30 12.30 -3.68
C GLN A 166 0.81 11.01 -3.05
N TYR A 167 1.93 11.11 -2.35
CA TYR A 167 2.47 9.96 -1.64
C TYR A 167 1.44 9.45 -0.63
N PRO A 168 0.97 8.21 -0.79
CA PRO A 168 -0.16 7.73 -0.03
C PRO A 168 0.29 7.35 1.37
N SER A 169 -0.61 7.41 2.33
CA SER A 169 -0.49 6.57 3.52
C SER A 169 -0.66 5.11 3.10
N ALA A 170 -0.33 4.16 3.95
CA ALA A 170 -0.57 2.75 3.65
C ALA A 170 -1.27 2.07 4.81
N ILE A 171 -2.16 1.14 4.48
CA ILE A 171 -2.77 0.23 5.44
C ILE A 171 -2.19 -1.16 5.20
N SER A 172 -1.80 -1.80 6.28
CA SER A 172 -1.46 -3.22 6.31
C SER A 172 -2.29 -3.87 7.41
N HIS A 173 -2.70 -5.12 7.21
CA HIS A 173 -3.55 -5.78 8.20
C HIS A 173 -3.38 -7.29 8.17
N ALA A 174 -3.65 -7.92 9.32
CA ALA A 174 -3.79 -9.36 9.41
C ALA A 174 -4.98 -9.82 8.56
N TRP A 175 -4.89 -11.03 8.03
CA TRP A 175 -6.02 -11.66 7.37
C TRP A 175 -6.96 -12.22 8.42
N MET A 176 -8.22 -12.37 8.05
CA MET A 176 -9.21 -13.05 8.88
C MET A 176 -9.54 -14.41 8.25
N GLU A 177 -10.06 -15.34 9.05
CA GLU A 177 -10.59 -16.59 8.52
C GLU A 177 -11.74 -16.33 7.55
N LYS A 178 -12.04 -17.27 6.65
CA LYS A 178 -13.09 -17.05 5.63
C LYS A 178 -14.45 -16.82 6.28
N GLU A 179 -14.70 -17.48 7.39
CA GLU A 179 -15.95 -17.43 8.16
C GLU A 179 -16.15 -16.09 8.87
N ASP A 180 -15.06 -15.36 9.15
CA ASP A 180 -15.07 -14.05 9.82
C ASP A 180 -14.97 -12.88 8.84
N ARG A 181 -14.92 -13.17 7.54
CA ARG A 181 -14.89 -12.17 6.47
C ARG A 181 -16.24 -12.02 5.77
N MET A 182 -16.43 -10.85 5.19
CA MET A 182 -17.50 -10.56 4.26
C MET A 182 -16.96 -9.73 3.09
N ASP A 183 -17.60 -9.89 1.95
CA ASP A 183 -17.34 -9.11 0.75
C ASP A 183 -18.37 -7.98 0.67
N VAL A 184 -17.92 -6.74 0.85
CA VAL A 184 -18.79 -5.56 0.92
C VAL A 184 -18.82 -4.84 -0.41
N GLN A 185 -20.02 -4.68 -0.99
CA GLN A 185 -20.26 -3.78 -2.11
C GLN A 185 -20.38 -2.35 -1.58
N THR A 186 -19.59 -1.43 -2.13
CA THR A 186 -19.48 -0.07 -1.60
C THR A 186 -19.44 0.99 -2.71
N PRO A 187 -20.07 2.15 -2.53
CA PRO A 187 -19.92 3.28 -3.46
C PRO A 187 -18.52 3.89 -3.42
N ILE A 188 -17.70 3.61 -2.39
CA ILE A 188 -16.34 4.14 -2.23
C ILE A 188 -15.47 3.81 -3.45
N ASN A 189 -15.60 2.61 -4.01
CA ASN A 189 -14.91 2.19 -5.24
C ASN A 189 -15.85 2.14 -6.46
N GLY A 190 -16.97 2.87 -6.43
CA GLY A 190 -17.94 2.88 -7.52
C GLY A 190 -18.64 1.54 -7.75
N TYR A 191 -18.67 0.65 -6.75
CA TYR A 191 -19.18 -0.72 -6.88
C TYR A 191 -18.44 -1.56 -7.94
N GLU A 192 -17.21 -1.19 -8.30
CA GLU A 192 -16.42 -1.90 -9.31
C GLU A 192 -15.98 -3.29 -8.82
N TRP A 193 -15.74 -3.44 -7.52
CA TRP A 193 -15.37 -4.72 -6.91
C TRP A 193 -15.85 -4.86 -5.45
N PRO A 194 -16.07 -6.08 -4.94
CA PRO A 194 -16.30 -6.29 -3.52
C PRO A 194 -15.04 -6.03 -2.69
N VAL A 195 -15.18 -5.40 -1.53
CA VAL A 195 -14.06 -5.22 -0.59
C VAL A 195 -14.09 -6.33 0.48
N PRO A 196 -13.10 -7.24 0.52
CA PRO A 196 -13.04 -8.28 1.54
C PRO A 196 -12.59 -7.68 2.88
N MET A 197 -13.43 -7.80 3.91
CA MET A 197 -13.15 -7.23 5.22
C MET A 197 -13.76 -8.03 6.38
N PRO A 198 -13.31 -7.82 7.63
CA PRO A 198 -13.92 -8.48 8.78
C PRO A 198 -15.40 -8.10 8.94
N LYS A 199 -16.24 -9.06 9.34
CA LYS A 199 -17.70 -8.86 9.55
C LYS A 199 -18.03 -7.79 10.61
N ASP A 200 -17.12 -7.61 11.56
CA ASP A 200 -17.25 -6.65 12.67
C ASP A 200 -16.59 -5.30 12.39
N ALA A 201 -16.03 -5.08 11.19
CA ALA A 201 -15.41 -3.82 10.78
C ALA A 201 -16.35 -2.97 9.89
N ASN A 202 -16.00 -1.69 9.71
CA ASN A 202 -16.72 -0.77 8.84
C ASN A 202 -15.74 0.23 8.20
N LEU A 203 -15.87 0.47 6.89
CA LEU A 203 -14.96 1.33 6.12
C LEU A 203 -15.01 2.79 6.59
N ASP A 204 -16.18 3.32 6.93
CA ASP A 204 -16.31 4.69 7.42
C ASP A 204 -15.66 4.87 8.80
N LEU A 205 -15.73 3.85 9.68
CA LEU A 205 -14.98 3.87 10.94
C LEU A 205 -13.47 3.85 10.71
N ILE A 206 -13.00 3.00 9.79
CA ILE A 206 -11.58 2.96 9.39
C ILE A 206 -11.15 4.32 8.85
N ARG A 207 -11.98 4.96 8.01
CA ARG A 207 -11.74 6.30 7.47
C ARG A 207 -11.54 7.32 8.59
N ILE A 208 -12.43 7.36 9.58
CA ILE A 208 -12.32 8.26 10.74
C ILE A 208 -10.99 8.03 11.48
N GLU A 209 -10.60 6.78 11.71
CA GLU A 209 -9.31 6.47 12.35
C GLU A 209 -8.11 6.93 11.53
N MET A 210 -8.14 6.69 10.22
CA MET A 210 -7.07 7.11 9.33
C MET A 210 -6.93 8.64 9.28
N LEU A 211 -8.05 9.37 9.26
CA LEU A 211 -8.05 10.84 9.35
C LEU A 211 -7.45 11.33 10.68
N ASN A 212 -7.81 10.71 11.81
CA ASN A 212 -7.22 10.98 13.14
C ASN A 212 -5.73 10.61 13.25
N LEU A 213 -5.22 9.79 12.33
CA LEU A 213 -3.80 9.46 12.20
C LEU A 213 -3.08 10.38 11.19
N GLY A 214 -3.78 11.38 10.65
CA GLY A 214 -3.25 12.35 9.70
C GLY A 214 -3.02 11.77 8.30
N ALA A 215 -3.69 10.67 7.96
CA ALA A 215 -3.71 10.15 6.60
C ALA A 215 -4.73 10.92 5.76
N GLU A 216 -4.41 11.09 4.48
CA GLU A 216 -5.28 11.78 3.52
C GLU A 216 -5.67 10.81 2.40
N CYS A 217 -4.71 10.01 1.91
CA CYS A 217 -5.01 8.98 0.92
C CYS A 217 -4.28 7.66 1.22
N PRO A 218 -4.91 6.64 1.83
CA PRO A 218 -4.30 5.33 1.92
C PRO A 218 -4.28 4.62 0.57
N GLY A 219 -3.16 3.98 0.25
CA GLY A 219 -3.10 2.97 -0.80
C GLY A 219 -3.78 1.69 -0.30
N GLN A 220 -4.75 1.20 -1.07
CA GLN A 220 -5.40 -0.08 -0.82
C GLN A 220 -5.19 -1.00 -2.03
N ARG A 221 -5.02 -2.28 -1.77
CA ARG A 221 -5.17 -3.36 -2.74
C ARG A 221 -6.44 -4.09 -2.33
N ASP A 222 -7.35 -4.34 -3.26
CA ASP A 222 -8.23 -5.51 -3.29
C ASP A 222 -8.93 -5.59 -4.66
N ASP A 223 -9.15 -6.81 -5.13
CA ASP A 223 -9.78 -7.25 -6.39
C ASP A 223 -9.34 -6.54 -7.68
N LEU A 224 -8.13 -6.90 -8.11
CA LEU A 224 -7.58 -6.55 -9.41
C LEU A 224 -8.24 -7.40 -10.52
N HIS A 225 -8.50 -6.82 -11.69
CA HIS A 225 -8.77 -7.61 -12.90
C HIS A 225 -7.54 -8.48 -13.24
N LEU A 226 -7.74 -9.71 -13.74
CA LEU A 226 -6.66 -10.67 -14.04
C LEU A 226 -5.49 -10.04 -14.82
N ASP A 227 -5.76 -9.11 -15.74
CA ASP A 227 -4.76 -8.41 -16.53
C ASP A 227 -3.93 -7.39 -15.72
N GLU A 228 -4.50 -6.80 -14.68
CA GLU A 228 -3.80 -5.88 -13.77
C GLU A 228 -2.84 -6.61 -12.83
N TRP A 229 -3.12 -7.88 -12.49
CA TRP A 229 -2.28 -8.67 -11.55
C TRP A 229 -0.84 -8.77 -12.01
N LYS A 230 -0.64 -8.90 -13.33
CA LYS A 230 0.69 -9.07 -13.94
C LYS A 230 1.65 -7.95 -13.53
N LEU A 231 1.12 -6.74 -13.35
CA LEU A 231 1.89 -5.55 -13.02
C LEU A 231 1.76 -5.20 -11.52
N ASP A 232 0.54 -5.17 -11.01
CA ASP A 232 0.24 -4.58 -9.71
C ASP A 232 0.71 -5.49 -8.55
N VAL A 233 0.66 -6.82 -8.73
CA VAL A 233 1.14 -7.78 -7.71
C VAL A 233 2.65 -7.67 -7.51
N PRO A 234 3.50 -7.71 -8.56
CA PRO A 234 4.93 -7.49 -8.38
C PRO A 234 5.28 -6.10 -7.82
N THR A 235 4.50 -5.05 -8.12
CA THR A 235 4.81 -3.67 -7.72
C THR A 235 4.20 -3.23 -6.38
N ILE A 236 3.42 -4.09 -5.71
CA ILE A 236 2.67 -3.71 -4.50
C ILE A 236 3.56 -3.14 -3.38
N GLY A 237 4.79 -3.65 -3.23
CA GLY A 237 5.75 -3.16 -2.24
C GLY A 237 6.09 -1.68 -2.39
N ARG A 238 5.84 -1.08 -3.57
CA ARG A 238 6.00 0.36 -3.79
C ARG A 238 5.11 1.18 -2.87
N VAL A 239 3.86 0.78 -2.64
CA VAL A 239 2.89 1.51 -1.80
C VAL A 239 3.46 1.75 -0.41
N TYR A 240 3.94 0.68 0.23
CA TYR A 240 4.52 0.74 1.56
C TYR A 240 5.83 1.53 1.61
N ARG A 241 6.64 1.48 0.54
CA ARG A 241 7.87 2.30 0.45
C ARG A 241 7.58 3.79 0.25
N MET A 242 6.45 4.15 -0.39
CA MET A 242 6.01 5.53 -0.56
C MET A 242 5.35 6.11 0.69
N ALA A 243 4.93 5.28 1.64
CA ALA A 243 4.23 5.75 2.84
C ALA A 243 5.08 6.63 3.77
N HIS A 244 6.41 6.64 3.65
CA HIS A 244 7.33 7.51 4.41
C HIS A 244 7.03 7.65 5.92
N GLY A 245 6.56 6.58 6.56
CA GLY A 245 6.21 6.53 7.97
C GLY A 245 4.74 6.75 8.33
N ARG A 246 3.87 6.80 7.32
CA ARG A 246 2.41 6.83 7.42
C ARG A 246 1.80 5.45 7.13
N LEU A 247 2.38 4.40 7.71
CA LEU A 247 1.90 3.02 7.57
C LEU A 247 1.13 2.62 8.84
N VAL A 248 -0.17 2.39 8.73
CA VAL A 248 -1.04 1.91 9.80
C VAL A 248 -1.21 0.40 9.68
N CYS A 249 -0.99 -0.34 10.77
CA CYS A 249 -0.98 -1.79 10.81
C CYS A 249 -2.00 -2.33 11.80
N TYR A 250 -2.98 -3.08 11.28
CA TYR A 250 -3.99 -3.75 12.10
C TYR A 250 -3.63 -5.22 12.31
N PHE A 251 -3.01 -5.52 13.46
CA PHE A 251 -2.54 -6.88 13.75
C PHE A 251 -3.67 -7.87 14.12
N SER A 252 -4.86 -7.37 14.48
CA SER A 252 -6.04 -8.17 14.81
C SER A 252 -7.08 -8.26 13.68
N GLY A 253 -6.75 -7.75 12.49
CA GLY A 253 -7.67 -7.66 11.34
C GLY A 253 -8.07 -6.22 11.03
N LEU A 254 -8.29 -5.92 9.76
CA LEU A 254 -8.55 -4.55 9.26
C LEU A 254 -9.66 -3.84 10.05
N GLY A 255 -9.36 -2.68 10.63
CA GLY A 255 -10.32 -1.87 11.37
C GLY A 255 -10.77 -2.41 12.73
N ARG A 256 -10.24 -3.57 13.16
CA ARG A 256 -10.63 -4.19 14.44
C ARG A 256 -9.81 -3.63 15.61
N PRO A 257 -10.37 -3.65 16.83
CA PRO A 257 -9.61 -3.37 18.04
C PRO A 257 -8.38 -4.28 18.16
N LEU A 258 -7.25 -3.72 18.61
CA LEU A 258 -6.06 -4.51 18.94
C LEU A 258 -6.39 -5.43 20.12
N SER A 259 -6.53 -6.71 19.83
CA SER A 259 -7.04 -7.72 20.76
C SER A 259 -6.32 -9.06 20.64
N MET A 260 -5.08 -9.04 20.15
CA MET A 260 -4.27 -10.24 19.97
C MET A 260 -4.07 -11.01 21.28
N LYS A 261 -4.04 -12.34 21.16
CA LYS A 261 -3.68 -13.29 22.21
C LYS A 261 -2.33 -13.94 21.89
N VAL A 262 -1.70 -14.55 22.89
CA VAL A 262 -0.41 -15.28 22.74
C VAL A 262 -0.46 -16.30 21.60
N GLY A 263 -1.57 -17.06 21.49
CA GLY A 263 -1.75 -18.09 20.46
C GLY A 263 -1.92 -17.52 19.05
N ASP A 264 -2.35 -16.27 18.91
CA ASP A 264 -2.61 -15.66 17.60
C ASP A 264 -1.31 -15.42 16.82
N PHE A 265 -0.15 -15.37 17.48
CA PHE A 265 1.15 -15.22 16.81
C PHE A 265 1.54 -16.45 15.97
N GLU A 266 1.03 -17.62 16.33
CA GLU A 266 1.31 -18.87 15.62
C GLU A 266 0.27 -19.16 14.52
N SER A 267 -0.83 -18.40 14.49
CA SER A 267 -1.89 -18.56 13.50
C SER A 267 -1.42 -18.17 12.10
N ASP A 268 -1.86 -18.92 11.08
CA ASP A 268 -1.57 -18.63 9.68
C ASP A 268 -2.22 -17.34 9.16
N THR A 269 -3.23 -16.83 9.88
CA THR A 269 -3.84 -15.50 9.65
C THR A 269 -3.08 -14.35 10.30
N CYS A 270 -2.13 -14.65 11.21
CA CYS A 270 -1.31 -13.65 11.87
C CYS A 270 -0.53 -12.80 10.88
N TRP A 271 -0.48 -11.50 11.12
CA TRP A 271 0.31 -10.58 10.32
C TRP A 271 1.78 -11.02 10.18
N PHE A 272 2.39 -11.54 11.25
CA PHE A 272 3.78 -12.02 11.24
C PHE A 272 3.97 -13.38 10.55
N ARG A 273 2.89 -14.02 10.11
CA ARG A 273 2.91 -15.32 9.43
C ARG A 273 2.61 -15.20 7.94
N ARG A 274 2.07 -14.08 7.46
CA ARG A 274 1.76 -13.89 6.03
C ARG A 274 3.01 -13.54 5.21
N ALA A 275 3.17 -14.16 4.04
CA ALA A 275 4.30 -13.90 3.15
C ALA A 275 4.33 -12.45 2.64
N TRP A 276 3.16 -11.92 2.26
CA TRP A 276 3.05 -10.58 1.68
C TRP A 276 3.44 -9.47 2.67
N THR A 277 3.10 -9.61 3.95
CA THR A 277 3.35 -8.58 4.96
C THR A 277 4.83 -8.35 5.24
N LEU A 278 5.70 -9.32 4.90
CA LEU A 278 7.15 -9.18 5.09
C LEU A 278 7.73 -8.01 4.28
N GLN A 279 7.27 -7.78 3.04
CA GLN A 279 7.76 -6.62 2.26
C GLN A 279 7.17 -5.28 2.74
N GLU A 280 6.10 -5.30 3.53
CA GLU A 280 5.33 -4.12 3.94
C GLU A 280 5.98 -3.39 5.11
N ILE A 281 6.81 -4.08 5.91
CA ILE A 281 7.51 -3.56 7.11
C ILE A 281 8.20 -2.22 6.84
N GLN A 282 7.93 -1.15 7.57
CA GLN A 282 8.68 0.10 7.43
C GLN A 282 9.38 0.50 8.74
N HIS A 283 10.35 1.40 8.66
CA HIS A 283 11.04 1.93 9.85
C HIS A 283 10.09 2.62 10.83
N ARG A 284 9.00 3.21 10.33
CA ARG A 284 7.96 3.86 11.14
C ARG A 284 6.61 3.26 10.76
N MET A 285 5.96 2.60 11.71
CA MET A 285 4.64 1.99 11.57
C MET A 285 3.81 2.38 12.78
N ILE A 286 2.51 2.56 12.58
CA ILE A 286 1.54 2.88 13.61
C ILE A 286 0.68 1.64 13.82
N ILE A 287 0.45 1.25 15.07
CA ILE A 287 -0.48 0.18 15.40
C ILE A 287 -1.91 0.76 15.37
N GLY A 288 -2.76 0.25 14.47
CA GLY A 288 -4.17 0.61 14.38
C GLY A 288 -5.03 -0.20 15.35
N GLY A 289 -6.26 0.26 15.58
CA GLY A 289 -7.21 -0.40 16.47
C GLY A 289 -7.00 -0.11 17.95
N ASP A 290 -6.35 1.01 18.29
CA ASP A 290 -6.04 1.37 19.68
C ASP A 290 -7.32 1.65 20.50
N THR A 291 -7.49 0.89 21.59
CA THR A 291 -8.63 1.03 22.50
C THR A 291 -8.35 1.97 23.68
N GLY A 292 -7.10 2.42 23.83
CA GLY A 292 -6.65 3.16 25.00
C GLY A 292 -6.62 2.31 26.27
N GLY A 293 -6.71 0.99 26.15
CA GLY A 293 -6.65 0.06 27.26
C GLY A 293 -5.24 0.00 27.87
N ASP A 294 -5.17 0.16 29.19
CA ASP A 294 -3.92 0.10 29.95
C ASP A 294 -3.69 -1.28 30.61
N ARG A 295 -4.54 -2.24 30.27
CA ARG A 295 -4.52 -3.62 30.77
C ARG A 295 -3.15 -4.24 30.52
N ILE A 296 -2.63 -4.94 31.52
CA ILE A 296 -1.30 -5.60 31.49
C ILE A 296 -1.15 -6.46 30.23
N MET A 297 -2.16 -7.27 29.92
CA MET A 297 -2.16 -8.14 28.73
C MET A 297 -1.99 -7.34 27.41
N GLU A 298 -2.67 -6.21 27.26
CA GLU A 298 -2.58 -5.38 26.04
C GLU A 298 -1.19 -4.77 25.89
N LYS A 299 -0.59 -4.32 27.00
CA LYS A 299 0.80 -3.82 27.04
C LYS A 299 1.81 -4.91 26.69
N GLU A 300 1.64 -6.12 27.22
CA GLU A 300 2.50 -7.27 26.89
C GLU A 300 2.43 -7.63 25.41
N MET A 301 1.23 -7.69 24.83
CA MET A 301 1.06 -7.96 23.39
C MET A 301 1.67 -6.86 22.54
N ARG A 302 1.46 -5.59 22.90
CA ARG A 302 2.07 -4.45 22.20
C ARG A 302 3.60 -4.50 22.25
N MET A 303 4.17 -4.86 23.40
CA MET A 303 5.62 -5.05 23.55
C MET A 303 6.13 -6.19 22.67
N ARG A 304 5.40 -7.32 22.61
CA ARG A 304 5.78 -8.45 21.75
C ARG A 304 5.74 -8.07 20.26
N ILE A 305 4.73 -7.33 19.82
CA ILE A 305 4.62 -6.78 18.46
C ILE A 305 5.84 -5.88 18.16
N GLU A 306 6.14 -4.92 19.03
CA GLU A 306 7.26 -3.99 18.81
C GLU A 306 8.61 -4.71 18.81
N ASN A 307 8.83 -5.72 19.65
CA ASN A 307 10.05 -6.52 19.65
C ASN A 307 10.25 -7.26 18.30
N GLN A 308 9.20 -7.88 17.76
CA GLN A 308 9.26 -8.52 16.45
C GLN A 308 9.49 -7.51 15.33
N LEU A 309 8.82 -6.35 15.38
CA LEU A 309 9.02 -5.28 14.40
C LEU A 309 10.44 -4.68 14.48
N SER A 310 11.01 -4.49 15.68
CA SER A 310 12.38 -3.97 15.84
C SER A 310 13.39 -4.88 15.17
N TRP A 311 13.32 -6.18 15.46
CA TRP A 311 14.19 -7.17 14.82
C TRP A 311 14.08 -7.12 13.29
N LEU A 312 12.87 -7.02 12.76
CA LEU A 312 12.65 -6.94 11.31
C LEU A 312 13.21 -5.65 10.71
N ARG A 313 13.01 -4.51 11.38
CA ARG A 313 13.45 -3.17 10.94
C ARG A 313 14.97 -3.06 10.91
N GLU A 314 15.64 -3.56 11.94
CA GLU A 314 17.11 -3.55 12.06
C GLU A 314 17.77 -4.35 10.92
N ASN A 315 17.13 -5.44 10.50
CA ASN A 315 17.63 -6.28 9.43
C ASN A 315 17.16 -5.88 8.02
N LYS A 316 16.22 -4.94 7.88
CA LYS A 316 15.61 -4.57 6.57
C LYS A 316 16.57 -3.82 5.64
N SER A 317 17.55 -3.09 6.18
CA SER A 317 18.45 -2.25 5.37
C SER A 317 19.84 -2.17 5.99
N VAL A 318 20.71 -3.11 5.65
CA VAL A 318 22.11 -3.12 6.09
C VAL A 318 22.99 -2.54 4.97
N GLY A 319 23.54 -1.34 5.17
CA GLY A 319 24.52 -0.74 4.25
C GLY A 319 23.94 -0.11 2.97
N GLY A 320 22.70 0.36 2.99
CA GLY A 320 22.06 1.00 1.82
C GLY A 320 21.51 0.04 0.76
N LEU A 321 21.68 -1.28 0.97
CA LEU A 321 21.01 -2.35 0.23
C LEU A 321 19.76 -2.82 0.98
N GLY A 322 18.92 -3.64 0.33
CA GLY A 322 17.77 -4.28 0.98
C GLY A 322 18.16 -5.30 2.07
N MET A 323 17.21 -6.15 2.46
CA MET A 323 17.42 -7.17 3.49
C MET A 323 18.46 -8.21 3.01
N PRO A 324 19.45 -8.61 3.82
CA PRO A 324 20.38 -9.67 3.46
C PRO A 324 19.66 -10.94 3.04
N VAL A 325 20.09 -11.55 1.93
CA VAL A 325 19.29 -12.58 1.25
C VAL A 325 18.93 -13.78 2.12
N PHE A 326 19.86 -14.28 2.94
CA PHE A 326 19.57 -15.39 3.84
C PHE A 326 18.67 -15.01 5.02
N ILE A 327 18.68 -13.74 5.45
CA ILE A 327 17.72 -13.26 6.45
C ILE A 327 16.32 -13.20 5.81
N ALA A 328 16.21 -12.63 4.60
CA ALA A 328 14.93 -12.57 3.89
C ALA A 328 14.35 -13.97 3.63
N LEU A 329 15.20 -14.93 3.24
CA LEU A 329 14.80 -16.32 3.05
C LEU A 329 14.41 -17.00 4.38
N SER A 330 15.17 -16.80 5.46
CA SER A 330 14.87 -17.33 6.80
C SER A 330 13.56 -16.77 7.35
N GLU A 331 13.28 -15.49 7.13
CA GLU A 331 11.99 -14.91 7.46
C GLU A 331 10.88 -15.50 6.60
N MET A 332 11.09 -15.62 5.29
CA MET A 332 10.11 -16.22 4.39
C MET A 332 9.83 -17.70 4.72
N GLN A 333 10.80 -18.46 5.24
CA GLN A 333 10.62 -19.85 5.72
C GLN A 333 9.50 -19.94 6.79
N LYS A 334 9.37 -18.92 7.63
CA LYS A 334 8.39 -18.83 8.73
C LYS A 334 7.00 -18.38 8.26
N ARG A 335 6.84 -18.07 6.97
CA ARG A 335 5.62 -17.48 6.41
C ARG A 335 4.81 -18.46 5.57
N VAL A 336 3.50 -18.27 5.62
CA VAL A 336 2.50 -18.95 4.81
C VAL A 336 1.93 -18.03 3.73
N ALA A 337 1.45 -18.62 2.66
CA ALA A 337 0.77 -17.92 1.58
C ALA A 337 -0.36 -18.78 1.01
N THR A 338 -1.41 -18.13 0.52
CA THR A 338 -2.54 -18.82 -0.13
C THR A 338 -2.10 -19.41 -1.46
N ASN A 339 -1.40 -18.63 -2.30
CA ASN A 339 -0.68 -19.15 -3.46
C ASN A 339 0.80 -19.35 -3.09
N PRO A 340 1.37 -20.55 -3.25
CA PRO A 340 2.78 -20.79 -2.96
C PRO A 340 3.77 -19.87 -3.70
N VAL A 341 3.41 -19.35 -4.88
CA VAL A 341 4.22 -18.40 -5.67
C VAL A 341 4.34 -17.04 -4.99
N ASP A 342 3.37 -16.64 -4.17
CA ASP A 342 3.38 -15.36 -3.46
C ASP A 342 4.57 -15.23 -2.51
N ARG A 343 5.07 -16.34 -1.97
CA ARG A 343 6.29 -16.36 -1.15
C ARG A 343 7.51 -15.90 -1.93
N VAL A 344 7.58 -16.22 -3.22
CA VAL A 344 8.66 -15.73 -4.09
C VAL A 344 8.42 -14.27 -4.43
N ALA A 345 7.20 -13.92 -4.86
CA ALA A 345 6.87 -12.56 -5.26
C ALA A 345 7.09 -11.53 -4.12
N GLY A 346 6.75 -11.91 -2.88
CA GLY A 346 6.96 -11.10 -1.68
C GLY A 346 8.42 -10.81 -1.32
N LEU A 347 9.39 -11.48 -1.96
CA LEU A 347 10.82 -11.20 -1.76
C LEU A 347 11.34 -10.05 -2.63
N SER A 348 10.63 -9.68 -3.70
CA SER A 348 11.16 -8.79 -4.76
C SER A 348 11.60 -7.42 -4.23
N TYR A 349 10.76 -6.77 -3.40
CA TYR A 349 11.10 -5.48 -2.79
C TYR A 349 12.07 -5.58 -1.61
N LEU A 350 12.13 -6.73 -0.94
CA LEU A 350 13.07 -6.98 0.17
C LEU A 350 14.50 -7.11 -0.34
N LEU A 351 14.67 -7.76 -1.49
CA LEU A 351 15.97 -8.05 -2.12
C LEU A 351 16.41 -7.00 -3.13
N TRP A 352 15.81 -5.80 -3.09
CA TRP A 352 16.19 -4.64 -3.92
C TRP A 352 16.47 -5.00 -5.39
N THR A 353 15.55 -5.71 -6.01
CA THR A 353 15.61 -6.04 -7.43
C THR A 353 15.31 -4.79 -8.26
N ASP A 354 16.15 -4.45 -9.24
CA ASP A 354 15.97 -3.23 -10.05
C ASP A 354 14.84 -3.41 -11.08
N GLU A 355 14.82 -4.59 -11.72
CA GLU A 355 13.72 -5.10 -12.54
C GLU A 355 12.95 -6.16 -11.75
N LEU A 356 11.62 -6.22 -11.94
CA LEU A 356 10.79 -7.21 -11.26
C LEU A 356 10.33 -8.28 -12.27
N PRO A 357 10.36 -9.57 -11.91
CA PRO A 357 9.71 -10.60 -12.71
C PRO A 357 8.19 -10.38 -12.73
N THR A 358 7.54 -10.71 -13.83
CA THR A 358 6.06 -10.68 -13.89
C THR A 358 5.47 -11.77 -13.01
N TYR A 359 4.27 -11.53 -12.51
CA TYR A 359 3.54 -12.50 -11.69
C TYR A 359 2.60 -13.34 -12.55
N HIS A 360 2.71 -14.66 -12.41
CA HIS A 360 1.77 -15.63 -12.98
C HIS A 360 1.37 -16.61 -11.87
N ALA A 361 0.08 -16.62 -11.51
CA ALA A 361 -0.42 -17.44 -10.40
C ALA A 361 -0.22 -18.94 -10.60
N THR A 362 -0.11 -19.39 -11.85
CA THR A 362 0.01 -20.80 -12.25
C THR A 362 1.46 -21.28 -12.47
N GLN A 363 2.45 -20.37 -12.44
CA GLN A 363 3.85 -20.76 -12.64
C GLN A 363 4.38 -21.55 -11.44
N SER A 364 5.39 -22.39 -11.66
CA SER A 364 5.99 -23.12 -10.54
C SER A 364 6.81 -22.18 -9.65
N GLN A 365 6.93 -22.53 -8.36
CA GLN A 365 7.75 -21.75 -7.44
C GLN A 365 9.24 -21.71 -7.84
N GLU A 366 9.76 -22.78 -8.46
CA GLU A 366 11.15 -22.82 -8.92
C GLU A 366 11.39 -21.90 -10.12
N GLU A 367 10.44 -21.82 -11.05
CA GLU A 367 10.52 -20.89 -12.18
C GLU A 367 10.46 -19.44 -11.69
N ALA A 368 9.51 -19.14 -10.79
CA ALA A 368 9.40 -17.82 -10.17
C ALA A 368 10.70 -17.45 -9.43
N TRP A 369 11.24 -18.40 -8.65
CA TRP A 369 12.49 -18.21 -7.90
C TRP A 369 13.68 -17.97 -8.83
N THR A 370 13.76 -18.75 -9.91
CA THR A 370 14.79 -18.59 -10.94
C THR A 370 14.72 -17.21 -11.59
N ALA A 371 13.51 -16.76 -11.96
CA ALA A 371 13.30 -15.44 -12.54
C ALA A 371 13.73 -14.34 -11.55
N LEU A 372 13.32 -14.44 -10.29
CA LEU A 372 13.71 -13.47 -9.26
C LEU A 372 15.23 -13.42 -9.07
N VAL A 373 15.90 -14.57 -8.92
CA VAL A 373 17.36 -14.62 -8.71
C VAL A 373 18.12 -14.00 -9.87
N ASN A 374 17.65 -14.17 -11.11
CA ASN A 374 18.27 -13.57 -12.28
C ASN A 374 18.27 -12.03 -12.23
N GLU A 375 17.22 -11.44 -11.67
CA GLU A 375 17.06 -9.98 -11.51
C GLU A 375 17.63 -9.44 -10.19
N MET A 376 18.04 -10.31 -9.26
CA MET A 376 18.65 -9.87 -8.01
C MET A 376 19.94 -9.09 -8.24
N ASN A 377 20.16 -8.11 -7.37
CA ASN A 377 21.42 -7.39 -7.30
C ASN A 377 22.60 -8.37 -7.21
N ILE A 378 23.69 -8.03 -7.90
CA ILE A 378 24.85 -8.91 -8.04
C ILE A 378 25.46 -9.31 -6.68
N THR A 379 25.36 -8.44 -5.66
CA THR A 379 25.77 -8.73 -4.30
C THR A 379 24.99 -9.91 -3.70
N TYR A 380 23.66 -9.98 -3.87
CA TYR A 380 22.86 -11.09 -3.34
C TYR A 380 23.11 -12.40 -4.08
N ARG A 381 23.32 -12.34 -5.40
CA ARG A 381 23.75 -13.52 -6.17
C ARG A 381 25.12 -14.03 -5.72
N GLY A 382 26.07 -13.11 -5.47
CA GLY A 382 27.37 -13.44 -4.90
C GLY A 382 27.24 -14.09 -3.52
N HIS A 383 26.39 -13.57 -2.63
CA HIS A 383 26.14 -14.18 -1.33
C HIS A 383 25.60 -15.61 -1.44
N MET A 384 24.68 -15.87 -2.37
CA MET A 384 24.23 -17.24 -2.63
C MET A 384 25.37 -18.14 -3.08
N PHE A 385 26.20 -17.65 -4.00
CA PHE A 385 27.33 -18.41 -4.56
C PHE A 385 28.40 -18.76 -3.51
N PHE A 386 28.81 -17.79 -2.70
CA PHE A 386 29.94 -17.94 -1.79
C PHE A 386 29.56 -18.49 -0.41
N LEU A 387 28.33 -18.28 0.05
CA LEU A 387 27.96 -18.56 1.45
C LEU A 387 26.98 -19.72 1.60
N TYR A 388 26.25 -20.10 0.54
CA TYR A 388 25.37 -21.28 0.63
C TYR A 388 26.22 -22.56 0.57
N PRO A 389 26.19 -23.43 1.59
CA PRO A 389 27.21 -24.47 1.79
C PRO A 389 27.01 -25.72 0.92
N LYS A 390 25.90 -25.83 0.19
CA LYS A 390 25.52 -27.02 -0.56
C LYS A 390 25.37 -26.73 -2.03
N THR A 391 25.57 -27.76 -2.85
CA THR A 391 25.27 -27.69 -4.27
C THR A 391 23.76 -27.54 -4.50
N GLY A 392 23.39 -26.63 -5.39
CA GLY A 392 22.03 -26.48 -5.88
C GLY A 392 21.53 -27.78 -6.53
N ASN A 393 20.33 -28.23 -6.16
CA ASN A 393 19.70 -29.42 -6.73
C ASN A 393 18.61 -29.12 -7.77
N GLY A 394 18.50 -27.86 -8.20
CA GLY A 394 17.64 -27.42 -9.30
C GLY A 394 18.39 -27.35 -10.63
N SER A 395 17.95 -26.45 -11.52
CA SER A 395 18.59 -26.24 -12.83
C SER A 395 19.98 -25.59 -12.76
N LYS A 396 20.36 -25.03 -11.60
CA LYS A 396 21.64 -24.36 -11.36
C LYS A 396 22.27 -24.92 -10.09
N CYS A 397 23.54 -25.31 -10.17
CA CYS A 397 24.30 -25.90 -9.07
C CYS A 397 24.90 -24.87 -8.09
N TRP A 398 24.99 -23.61 -8.50
CA TRP A 398 25.72 -22.55 -7.80
C TRP A 398 24.87 -21.78 -6.77
N ARG A 399 23.57 -22.04 -6.72
CA ARG A 399 22.60 -21.42 -5.79
C ARG A 399 21.62 -22.47 -5.28
N PRO A 400 20.94 -22.25 -4.14
CA PRO A 400 19.86 -23.12 -3.73
C PRO A 400 18.70 -23.10 -4.75
N SER A 401 18.07 -24.26 -4.95
CA SER A 401 16.69 -24.31 -5.46
C SER A 401 15.74 -23.66 -4.47
N TRP A 402 14.52 -23.32 -4.90
CA TRP A 402 13.48 -22.81 -4.02
C TRP A 402 13.19 -23.79 -2.90
N LYS A 403 13.12 -25.09 -3.22
CA LYS A 403 12.91 -26.15 -2.23
C LYS A 403 14.02 -26.11 -1.17
N GLN A 404 15.29 -26.10 -1.60
CA GLN A 404 16.43 -26.01 -0.67
C GLN A 404 16.37 -24.75 0.19
N ALA A 405 16.10 -23.60 -0.43
CA ALA A 405 15.99 -22.32 0.28
C ALA A 405 14.89 -22.32 1.33
N MET A 406 13.81 -23.10 1.14
CA MET A 406 12.66 -23.13 2.03
C MET A 406 12.69 -24.25 3.09
N THR A 407 13.44 -25.33 2.86
CA THR A 407 13.43 -26.50 3.77
C THR A 407 14.74 -26.72 4.53
N GLU A 408 15.85 -26.14 4.06
CA GLU A 408 17.15 -26.39 4.66
C GLU A 408 17.58 -25.26 5.60
N ALA A 409 18.51 -25.57 6.51
CA ALA A 409 19.16 -24.58 7.33
C ALA A 409 19.96 -23.61 6.45
N LEU A 410 19.65 -22.32 6.57
CA LEU A 410 20.31 -21.25 5.83
C LEU A 410 21.55 -20.75 6.58
N PRO A 411 22.56 -20.21 5.86
CA PRO A 411 23.72 -19.58 6.48
C PRO A 411 23.31 -18.50 7.49
N PRO A 412 24.09 -18.34 8.58
CA PRO A 412 23.80 -17.35 9.59
C PRO A 412 23.87 -15.92 8.99
N PRO A 413 23.26 -14.93 9.66
CA PRO A 413 23.35 -13.54 9.24
C PRO A 413 24.79 -13.07 9.34
N HIS A 414 25.57 -13.19 8.26
CA HIS A 414 26.85 -12.52 8.18
C HIS A 414 26.54 -11.03 8.06
N LEU A 415 26.91 -10.26 9.09
CA LEU A 415 27.01 -8.81 8.99
C LEU A 415 27.86 -8.52 7.74
N THR A 416 27.26 -7.90 6.75
CA THR A 416 27.80 -7.58 5.42
C THR A 416 29.06 -6.69 5.44
N ARG A 417 29.71 -6.50 6.60
CA ARG A 417 30.97 -5.77 6.75
C ARG A 417 32.17 -6.47 6.11
N GLY A 418 32.05 -7.74 5.70
CA GLY A 418 33.19 -8.55 5.26
C GLY A 418 33.39 -8.74 3.74
N TRP A 419 32.40 -8.47 2.89
CA TRP A 419 32.54 -8.70 1.44
C TRP A 419 32.51 -7.38 0.65
N VAL A 420 33.69 -7.01 0.14
CA VAL A 420 33.94 -5.85 -0.75
C VAL A 420 34.21 -6.32 -2.20
N GLY A 421 33.91 -7.57 -2.52
CA GLY A 421 34.14 -8.15 -3.85
C GLY A 421 32.95 -7.92 -4.79
N PHE A 422 33.13 -7.10 -5.82
CA PHE A 422 32.19 -7.01 -6.93
C PHE A 422 32.42 -8.17 -7.89
N VAL A 423 31.46 -9.09 -8.00
CA VAL A 423 31.40 -9.98 -9.17
C VAL A 423 30.88 -9.11 -10.31
N LEU A 424 31.60 -9.01 -11.44
CA LEU A 424 31.13 -8.31 -12.64
C LEU A 424 30.90 -9.35 -13.74
N ARG A 425 29.83 -9.15 -14.52
CA ARG A 425 29.56 -9.96 -15.71
C ARG A 425 30.65 -9.62 -16.75
N THR A 426 31.48 -10.59 -17.13
CA THR A 426 32.30 -10.44 -18.33
C THR A 426 31.37 -10.47 -19.53
N LYS A 427 31.52 -9.52 -20.46
CA LYS A 427 30.79 -9.56 -21.74
C LYS A 427 31.10 -10.88 -22.42
N GLU A 428 30.07 -11.61 -22.82
CA GLU A 428 30.20 -12.76 -23.70
C GLU A 428 30.77 -12.24 -25.04
N ASN A 429 31.86 -12.87 -25.50
CA ASN A 429 32.49 -12.59 -26.80
C ASN A 429 31.67 -13.17 -27.94
#